data_AF-A0A7G8DBQ7-F1
#
_entry.id   AF-A0A7G8DBQ7-F1
#
_cell.length_a   1.000
_cell.length_b   1.000
_cell.length_c   1.000
_cell.angle_alpha   90.00
_cell.angle_beta   90.00
_cell.angle_gamma   90.00
#
_symmetry.space_group_name_H-M   'P 1'
#
loop_
_entity.id
_entity.type
_entity.pdbx_description
1 polymer ?
#
loop_
_entity_poly.entity_id
_entity_poly.type
_entity_poly.pdbx_seq_one_letter_code
_entity_poly.pdbx_strand_id
1 'polypeptide(L)'
;MAPSRRSYGLFPNTASTDDEAGLLTTSFQPIVGLQSAKTAQINIVATFAADTDEVIIQVQKGGVTKNLTYGWGDFRGPSNPSFFPGEYRLAACTRGYGITAARVGLSSTATDIRADFSAVC
;
A
#
# COMPACT_ATOMS: atom_id res chain seq x y z
N MET A 1 10.28 -41.75 0.76
CA MET A 1 8.92 -41.19 0.53
C MET A 1 8.81 -39.92 1.36
N ALA A 2 8.85 -38.75 0.71
CA ALA A 2 8.62 -37.47 1.38
C ALA A 2 7.11 -37.18 1.40
N PRO A 3 6.51 -36.77 2.54
CA PRO A 3 5.16 -36.22 2.52
C PRO A 3 5.24 -34.71 2.26
N SER A 4 4.68 -34.30 1.12
CA SER A 4 4.37 -32.91 0.79
C SER A 4 3.43 -32.32 1.85
N ARG A 5 3.90 -31.38 2.67
CA ARG A 5 3.02 -30.49 3.43
C ARG A 5 3.00 -29.13 2.73
N ARG A 6 1.85 -28.84 2.10
CA ARG A 6 1.47 -27.51 1.64
C ARG A 6 1.71 -26.50 2.76
N SER A 7 2.64 -25.59 2.54
CA SER A 7 2.76 -24.36 3.32
C SER A 7 1.52 -23.51 3.05
N TYR A 8 0.52 -23.62 3.92
CA TYR A 8 -0.49 -22.58 4.05
C TYR A 8 0.19 -21.37 4.69
N GLY A 9 0.84 -20.56 3.84
CA GLY A 9 1.29 -19.23 4.21
C GLY A 9 0.06 -18.35 4.41
N LEU A 10 -0.55 -18.43 5.60
CA LEU A 10 -1.25 -17.29 6.16
C LEU A 10 -0.21 -16.19 6.29
N PHE A 11 -0.11 -15.35 5.26
CA PHE A 11 0.49 -14.04 5.45
C PHE A 11 -0.26 -13.41 6.62
N PRO A 12 0.42 -13.01 7.70
CA PRO A 12 -0.26 -12.24 8.72
C PRO A 12 -0.79 -11.00 8.02
N ASN A 13 -2.11 -10.91 7.91
CA ASN A 13 -2.82 -9.70 7.54
C ASN A 13 -2.14 -8.56 8.29
N THR A 14 -1.48 -7.66 7.58
CA THR A 14 -1.15 -6.33 8.11
C THR A 14 -2.42 -5.47 8.03
N ALA A 15 -3.53 -6.03 8.50
CA ALA A 15 -4.74 -5.29 8.73
C ALA A 15 -4.45 -4.34 9.90
N SER A 16 -4.32 -3.07 9.56
CA SER A 16 -4.40 -1.94 10.48
C SER A 16 -5.74 -2.02 11.22
N THR A 17 -5.72 -2.57 12.43
CA THR A 17 -6.83 -2.50 13.38
C THR A 17 -6.33 -1.84 14.65
N ASP A 18 -7.19 -0.98 15.19
CA ASP A 18 -7.04 -0.04 16.32
C ASP A 18 -6.26 1.24 15.96
N ASP A 19 -6.78 2.45 16.12
CA ASP A 19 -7.82 2.92 17.04
C ASP A 19 -8.44 4.23 16.50
N GLU A 20 -9.55 4.65 17.10
CA GLU A 20 -10.35 5.84 16.79
C GLU A 20 -9.57 7.08 16.31
N ALA A 21 -10.13 7.75 15.29
CA ALA A 21 -9.78 9.09 14.83
C ALA A 21 -8.36 9.31 14.24
N GLY A 22 -8.26 9.20 12.92
CA GLY A 22 -7.47 10.15 12.10
C GLY A 22 -5.95 10.22 12.33
N LEU A 23 -5.34 9.30 13.07
CA LEU A 23 -3.89 9.32 13.29
C LEU A 23 -3.19 8.44 12.25
N LEU A 24 -2.87 9.08 11.13
CA LEU A 24 -1.81 8.72 10.18
C LEU A 24 -0.71 7.91 10.87
N THR A 25 -0.54 6.65 10.48
CA THR A 25 0.47 5.76 11.06
C THR A 25 1.85 6.41 10.98
N THR A 26 2.35 6.93 12.10
CA THR A 26 3.60 7.74 12.13
C THR A 26 4.85 6.85 12.03
N SER A 27 4.71 5.54 12.27
CA SER A 27 5.77 4.55 12.24
C SER A 27 5.74 3.67 10.99
N PHE A 28 6.93 3.29 10.51
CA PHE A 28 7.08 2.25 9.50
C PHE A 28 6.56 0.91 10.03
N GLN A 29 5.64 0.30 9.30
CA GLN A 29 5.17 -1.05 9.54
C GLN A 29 6.11 -2.03 8.81
N PRO A 30 6.78 -2.94 9.52
CA PRO A 30 7.65 -3.93 8.90
C PRO A 30 6.83 -4.87 8.01
N ILE A 31 7.35 -5.19 6.83
CA ILE A 31 6.69 -6.13 5.91
C ILE A 31 7.51 -7.41 5.83
N VAL A 32 6.98 -8.47 6.44
CA VAL A 32 7.63 -9.78 6.48
C VAL A 32 7.55 -10.44 5.10
N GLY A 33 8.67 -11.00 4.63
CA GLY A 33 8.71 -11.79 3.40
C GLY A 33 8.95 -11.02 2.09
N LEU A 34 9.03 -9.69 2.12
CA LEU A 34 9.32 -8.87 0.92
C LEU A 34 10.80 -8.53 0.70
N GLN A 35 11.67 -8.92 1.63
CA GLN A 35 13.11 -8.62 1.57
C GLN A 35 13.77 -9.19 0.31
N SER A 36 13.37 -10.38 -0.12
CA SER A 36 13.86 -11.06 -1.33
C SER A 36 12.94 -10.89 -2.55
N ALA A 37 11.80 -10.21 -2.41
CA ALA A 37 10.84 -10.06 -3.50
C ALA A 37 11.39 -9.13 -4.60
N LYS A 38 11.20 -9.50 -5.87
CA LYS A 38 11.57 -8.67 -7.02
C LYS A 38 10.54 -7.56 -7.27
N THR A 39 9.29 -7.85 -6.94
CA THR A 39 8.16 -6.95 -7.09
C THR A 39 7.27 -7.11 -5.88
N ALA A 40 6.73 -5.99 -5.38
CA ALA A 40 5.63 -6.00 -4.43
C ALA A 40 4.44 -5.29 -5.06
N GLN A 41 3.26 -5.88 -4.90
CA GLN A 41 2.00 -5.23 -5.18
C GLN A 41 1.54 -4.48 -3.93
N ILE A 42 0.94 -3.33 -4.16
CA ILE A 42 0.39 -2.44 -3.15
C ILE A 42 -1.07 -2.25 -3.51
N ASN A 43 -1.98 -2.72 -2.66
CA ASN A 43 -3.40 -2.51 -2.80
C ASN A 43 -3.79 -1.34 -1.90
N ILE A 44 -4.22 -0.24 -2.50
CA ILE A 44 -4.48 1.02 -1.83
C ILE A 44 -5.98 1.29 -1.88
N VAL A 45 -6.54 1.67 -0.74
CA VAL A 45 -7.90 2.20 -0.62
C VAL A 45 -7.79 3.58 0.01
N ALA A 46 -8.47 4.58 -0.55
CA ALA A 46 -8.47 5.93 0.01
C ALA A 46 -9.75 6.67 -0.40
N THR A 47 -10.18 7.59 0.46
CA THR A 47 -11.29 8.50 0.19
C THR A 47 -10.75 9.82 -0.36
N PHE A 48 -11.23 10.22 -1.54
CA PHE A 48 -10.87 11.47 -2.19
C PHE A 48 -12.02 12.48 -2.02
N ALA A 49 -11.71 13.70 -1.61
CA ALA A 49 -12.64 14.82 -1.54
C ALA A 49 -12.50 15.75 -2.76
N ALA A 50 -11.32 15.78 -3.38
CA ALA A 50 -11.01 16.51 -4.60
C ALA A 50 -10.16 15.66 -5.59
N ASP A 51 -10.18 16.05 -6.87
CA ASP A 51 -9.36 15.45 -7.94
C ASP A 51 -7.87 15.81 -7.83
N THR A 52 -7.56 16.81 -7.00
CA THR A 52 -6.21 17.23 -6.61
C THR A 52 -5.68 16.46 -5.42
N ASP A 53 -6.46 15.55 -4.82
CA ASP A 53 -5.99 14.79 -3.69
C ASP A 53 -4.91 13.77 -4.09
N GLU A 54 -3.98 13.55 -3.17
CA GLU A 54 -2.86 12.64 -3.36
C GLU A 54 -2.71 11.69 -2.17
N VAL A 55 -2.46 10.42 -2.48
CA VAL A 55 -2.05 9.39 -1.52
C VAL A 55 -0.53 9.23 -1.59
N ILE A 56 0.14 9.41 -0.46
CA ILE A 56 1.59 9.25 -0.35
C ILE A 56 1.91 8.03 0.51
N ILE A 57 2.66 7.10 -0.06
CA ILE A 57 3.14 5.89 0.60
C ILE A 57 4.66 5.94 0.64
N GLN A 58 5.24 5.77 1.83
CA GLN A 58 6.69 5.71 1.99
C GLN A 58 7.11 4.27 2.19
N VAL A 59 8.05 3.80 1.37
CA VAL A 59 8.59 2.44 1.43
C VAL A 59 10.08 2.49 1.76
N GLN A 60 10.53 1.62 2.66
CA GLN A 60 11.95 1.38 2.90
C GLN A 60 12.45 0.31 1.94
N LYS A 61 13.45 0.68 1.13
CA LYS A 61 14.04 -0.17 0.11
C LYS A 61 15.56 -0.08 0.16
N GLY A 62 16.23 -1.18 0.49
CA GLY A 62 17.69 -1.24 0.53
C GLY A 62 18.31 -0.19 1.48
N GLY A 63 17.67 0.08 2.62
CA GLY A 63 18.10 1.09 3.59
C GLY A 63 17.73 2.54 3.25
N VAL A 64 17.05 2.79 2.12
CA VAL A 64 16.62 4.13 1.70
C VAL A 64 15.10 4.24 1.74
N THR A 65 14.58 5.38 2.22
CA THR A 65 13.15 5.68 2.13
C THR A 65 12.81 6.25 0.75
N LYS A 66 11.79 5.71 0.11
CA LYS A 66 11.26 6.18 -1.17
C LYS A 66 9.80 6.58 -1.01
N ASN A 67 9.41 7.70 -1.63
CA ASN A 67 8.02 8.14 -1.69
C ASN A 67 7.39 7.62 -2.98
N LEU A 68 6.19 7.05 -2.86
CA LEU A 68 5.29 6.71 -3.94
C LEU A 68 4.08 7.63 -3.80
N THR A 69 3.84 8.47 -4.80
CA THR A 69 2.72 9.41 -4.82
C THR A 69 1.72 8.94 -5.86
N TYR A 70 0.45 8.88 -5.47
CA TYR A 70 -0.66 8.48 -6.31
C TYR A 70 -1.74 9.55 -6.25
N GLY A 71 -2.02 10.19 -7.38
CA GLY A 71 -3.13 11.15 -7.49
C GLY A 71 -4.41 10.46 -7.90
N TRP A 72 -5.54 11.16 -7.87
CA TRP A 72 -6.81 10.63 -8.38
C TRP A 72 -6.70 10.04 -9.80
N GLY A 73 -5.84 10.62 -10.63
CA GLY A 73 -5.53 10.15 -11.99
C GLY A 73 -4.99 8.71 -12.06
N ASP A 74 -4.39 8.19 -10.99
CA ASP A 74 -3.92 6.80 -10.89
C ASP A 74 -5.05 5.85 -10.46
N PHE A 75 -5.99 6.35 -9.66
CA PHE A 75 -7.15 5.60 -9.17
C PHE A 75 -8.29 5.53 -10.20
N ARG A 76 -8.38 6.51 -11.12
CA ARG A 76 -9.40 6.49 -12.16
C ARG A 76 -9.08 5.39 -13.17
N GLY A 77 -10.00 4.43 -13.29
CA GLY A 77 -9.96 3.46 -14.38
C GLY A 77 -10.18 4.16 -15.73
N PRO A 78 -9.83 3.51 -16.86
CA PRO A 78 -9.98 4.09 -18.20
C PRO A 78 -11.44 4.45 -18.56
N SER A 79 -12.40 3.95 -17.79
CA SER A 79 -13.84 4.15 -17.96
C SER A 79 -14.42 5.33 -17.16
N ASN A 80 -13.66 5.99 -16.28
CA ASN A 80 -14.17 7.08 -15.43
C ASN A 80 -13.44 8.41 -15.74
N PRO A 81 -13.98 9.24 -16.66
CA PRO A 81 -13.33 10.49 -17.05
C PRO A 81 -13.55 11.63 -16.04
N SER A 82 -14.54 11.53 -15.15
CA SER A 82 -14.95 12.60 -14.23
C SER A 82 -14.74 12.20 -12.78
N PHE A 83 -14.34 13.18 -11.97
CA PHE A 83 -14.13 13.01 -10.53
C PHE A 83 -15.45 12.99 -9.75
N PHE A 84 -15.54 12.11 -8.76
CA PHE A 84 -16.61 12.09 -7.77
C PHE A 84 -16.01 11.87 -6.38
N PRO A 85 -16.38 12.65 -5.36
CA PRO A 85 -15.93 12.38 -4.00
C PRO A 85 -16.34 10.98 -3.54
N GLY A 86 -15.41 10.25 -2.93
CA GLY A 86 -15.69 8.90 -2.42
C GLY A 86 -14.46 7.99 -2.29
N GLU A 87 -14.72 6.74 -1.93
CA GLU A 87 -13.70 5.69 -1.82
C GLU A 87 -13.23 5.23 -3.21
N TYR A 88 -11.91 5.21 -3.41
CA TYR A 88 -11.26 4.68 -4.59
C TYR A 88 -10.27 3.57 -4.23
N ARG A 89 -10.02 2.68 -5.19
CA ARG A 89 -9.10 1.55 -5.04
C ARG A 89 -8.07 1.53 -6.15
N LEU A 90 -6.83 1.23 -5.80
CA LEU A 90 -5.70 1.14 -6.73
C LEU A 90 -4.86 -0.10 -6.41
N ALA A 91 -4.55 -0.90 -7.43
CA ALA A 91 -3.52 -1.91 -7.35
C ALA A 91 -2.26 -1.40 -8.06
N ALA A 92 -1.27 -0.95 -7.29
CA ALA A 92 0.00 -0.47 -7.79
C ALA A 92 1.10 -1.52 -7.59
N CYS A 93 2.22 -1.38 -8.30
CA CYS A 93 3.38 -2.25 -8.15
C CYS A 93 4.62 -1.40 -7.90
N THR A 94 5.44 -1.83 -6.93
CA THR A 94 6.79 -1.29 -6.71
C THR A 94 7.81 -2.37 -7.02
N ARG A 95 8.82 -2.01 -7.84
CA ARG A 95 9.87 -2.95 -8.27
C ARG A 95 11.12 -2.79 -7.44
N GLY A 96 11.81 -3.91 -7.24
CA GLY A 96 13.19 -4.03 -6.78
C GLY A 96 13.33 -4.64 -5.40
N TYR A 97 14.50 -5.24 -5.18
CA TYR A 97 14.84 -5.99 -3.98
C TYR A 97 14.87 -5.14 -2.70
N GLY A 98 14.66 -5.80 -1.56
CA GLY A 98 14.95 -5.24 -0.25
C GLY A 98 13.85 -4.33 0.31
N ILE A 99 12.57 -4.59 0.00
CA ILE A 99 11.45 -3.89 0.63
C ILE A 99 11.27 -4.45 2.04
N THR A 100 11.48 -3.62 3.06
CA THR A 100 11.53 -4.06 4.46
C THR A 100 10.38 -3.52 5.29
N ALA A 101 9.86 -2.34 4.96
CA ALA A 101 8.80 -1.69 5.71
C ALA A 101 8.08 -0.65 4.84
N ALA A 102 6.86 -0.29 5.21
CA ALA A 102 6.12 0.81 4.61
C ALA A 102 5.31 1.60 5.65
N ARG A 103 4.97 2.84 5.33
CA ARG A 103 3.99 3.64 6.07
C ARG A 103 3.14 4.44 5.11
N VAL A 104 1.91 4.69 5.51
CA VAL A 104 0.89 5.34 4.69
C VAL A 104 0.58 6.72 5.28
N GLY A 105 0.55 7.75 4.42
CA GLY A 105 -0.24 8.95 4.68
C GLY A 105 0.39 10.09 5.47
N LEU A 106 1.69 10.13 5.79
CA LEU A 106 2.26 11.25 6.57
C LEU A 106 2.09 12.65 5.98
N SER A 107 1.78 12.77 4.68
CA SER A 107 1.55 14.04 3.99
C SER A 107 0.48 13.94 2.90
N SER A 108 -0.54 13.10 3.09
CA SER A 108 -1.63 12.92 2.13
C SER A 108 -2.76 13.92 2.38
N THR A 109 -3.45 14.33 1.32
CA THR A 109 -4.68 15.14 1.42
C THR A 109 -5.95 14.28 1.35
N ALA A 110 -5.83 13.01 0.93
CA ALA A 110 -6.89 12.02 0.98
C ALA A 110 -7.10 11.48 2.41
N THR A 111 -8.29 10.94 2.70
CA THR A 111 -8.64 10.35 4.00
C THR A 111 -8.86 8.83 3.93
N ASP A 112 -9.01 8.19 5.09
CA ASP A 112 -9.33 6.75 5.23
C ASP A 112 -8.38 5.81 4.46
N ILE A 113 -7.10 6.19 4.41
CA ILE A 113 -6.12 5.51 3.58
C ILE A 113 -5.71 4.18 4.19
N ARG A 114 -5.80 3.12 3.40
CA ARG A 114 -5.33 1.77 3.73
C ARG A 114 -4.43 1.28 2.61
N ALA A 115 -3.32 0.65 2.95
CA ALA A 115 -2.46 0.03 1.95
C ALA A 115 -1.95 -1.34 2.42
N ASP A 116 -2.22 -2.36 1.61
CA ASP A 116 -1.78 -3.73 1.84
C ASP A 116 -0.68 -4.11 0.85
N PHE A 117 0.37 -4.74 1.36
CA PHE A 117 1.54 -5.14 0.57
C PHE A 117 1.58 -6.65 0.40
N SER A 118 1.77 -7.11 -0.83
CA SER A 118 1.95 -8.53 -1.15
C SER A 118 3.12 -8.76 -2.10
N ALA A 119 3.79 -9.90 -1.96
CA ALA A 119 4.89 -10.26 -2.84
C ALA A 119 4.33 -10.72 -4.19
N VAL A 120 4.89 -10.22 -5.29
CA VAL A 120 4.61 -10.72 -6.63
C VAL A 120 5.92 -11.31 -7.18
N CYS A 121 5.88 -12.62 -7.46
CA CYS A 121 7.01 -13.47 -7.83
C CYS A 121 7.88 -12.90 -8.97
#